data_AF-A0A7V9KTK0-F1
#
_entry.id   AF-A0A7V9KTK0-F1
#
_cell.length_a   1.000
_cell.length_b   1.000
_cell.length_c   1.000
_cell.angle_alpha   90.00
_cell.angle_beta   90.00
_cell.angle_gamma   90.00
#
_symmetry.space_group_name_H-M   'P 1'
#
loop_
_entity.id
_entity.type
_entity.pdbx_description
1 polymer ?
#
loop_
_entity_poly.entity_id
_entity_poly.type
_entity_poly.pdbx_seq_one_letter_code
_entity_poly.pdbx_strand_id
1 'polypeptide(L)'
;MPKGDARVSAEPIDATESTDPQWYKRAVFYELLVRGFADSNADGTGDLRGMIGKLDYLAWLGVDCLWLPPFFVSPLRDGGYDVADYNAVLPE
;
A
#
# COMPACT_ATOMS: atom_id res chain seq x y z
N MET A 1 5.78 24.82 -29.67
CA MET A 1 5.83 23.50 -29.01
C MET A 1 4.88 23.55 -27.82
N PRO A 2 3.74 22.85 -27.85
CA PRO A 2 2.87 22.79 -26.69
C PRO A 2 3.44 21.79 -25.67
N LYS A 3 3.62 22.22 -24.43
CA LYS A 3 3.86 21.33 -23.28
C LYS A 3 2.49 20.81 -22.84
N GLY A 4 2.22 19.53 -23.07
CA GLY A 4 1.02 18.87 -22.60
C GLY A 4 1.23 18.35 -21.18
N ASP A 5 0.53 18.94 -20.22
CA ASP A 5 0.30 18.32 -18.91
C ASP A 5 -0.61 17.11 -19.13
N ALA A 6 -0.02 15.92 -19.29
CA ALA A 6 -0.76 14.68 -19.29
C ALA A 6 -1.14 14.36 -17.84
N ARG A 7 -2.31 14.85 -17.41
CA ARG A 7 -3.02 14.23 -16.29
C ARG A 7 -3.34 12.81 -16.75
N VAL A 8 -2.75 11.81 -16.09
CA VAL A 8 -3.18 10.43 -16.24
C VAL A 8 -4.63 10.38 -15.79
N SER A 9 -5.55 10.27 -16.75
CA SER A 9 -6.95 9.98 -16.48
C SER A 9 -6.99 8.62 -15.81
N ALA A 10 -7.35 8.55 -14.53
CA ALA A 10 -7.70 7.26 -13.92
C ALA A 10 -8.97 6.78 -14.65
N GLU A 11 -8.81 5.86 -15.60
CA GLU A 11 -9.95 5.19 -16.21
C GLU A 11 -10.74 4.45 -15.12
N PRO A 12 -12.07 4.35 -15.23
CA PRO A 12 -12.85 3.59 -14.26
C PRO A 12 -12.36 2.16 -14.25
N ILE A 13 -12.02 1.64 -13.07
CA ILE A 13 -11.85 0.19 -12.89
C ILE A 13 -13.15 -0.48 -13.33
N ASP A 14 -13.09 -1.21 -14.45
CA ASP A 14 -14.24 -1.95 -14.96
C ASP A 14 -14.55 -3.09 -13.99
N ALA A 15 -15.54 -2.86 -13.12
CA ALA A 15 -15.97 -3.80 -12.10
C ALA A 15 -16.70 -5.04 -12.68
N THR A 16 -16.74 -5.20 -14.01
CA THR A 16 -17.39 -6.33 -14.68
C THR A 16 -16.46 -7.44 -15.16
N GLU A 17 -15.15 -7.33 -14.95
CA GLU A 17 -14.29 -8.53 -14.99
C GLU A 17 -14.77 -9.51 -13.92
N SER A 18 -15.12 -10.74 -14.32
CA SER A 18 -15.48 -11.80 -13.39
C SER A 18 -14.34 -11.96 -12.39
N THR A 19 -14.55 -11.51 -11.15
CA THR A 19 -13.54 -11.62 -10.11
C THR A 19 -13.23 -13.10 -9.94
N ASP A 20 -12.07 -13.55 -10.43
CA ASP A 20 -11.64 -14.94 -10.26
C ASP A 20 -11.58 -15.22 -8.76
N PRO A 21 -12.50 -16.05 -8.20
CA PRO A 21 -12.53 -16.30 -6.76
C PRO A 21 -11.28 -17.05 -6.28
N GLN A 22 -10.41 -17.48 -7.20
CA GLN A 22 -9.16 -18.20 -6.94
C GLN A 22 -7.92 -17.40 -7.38
N TRP A 23 -8.04 -16.08 -7.62
CA TRP A 23 -6.93 -15.20 -8.03
C TRP A 23 -5.67 -15.38 -7.18
N TYR A 24 -5.85 -15.54 -5.86
CA TYR A 24 -4.78 -15.70 -4.88
C TYR A 24 -3.89 -16.93 -5.11
N LYS A 25 -4.36 -17.96 -5.82
CA LYS A 25 -3.56 -19.15 -6.16
C LYS A 25 -2.48 -18.86 -7.21
N ARG A 26 -2.65 -17.79 -7.98
CA ARG A 26 -1.75 -17.38 -9.06
C ARG A 26 -1.06 -16.04 -8.77
N ALA A 27 -1.47 -15.37 -7.69
CA ALA A 27 -0.99 -14.07 -7.30
C ALA A 27 0.44 -14.11 -6.75
N VAL A 28 1.21 -13.09 -7.10
CA VAL A 28 2.46 -12.73 -6.45
C VAL A 28 2.15 -11.75 -5.33
N PHE A 29 2.31 -12.21 -4.09
CA PHE A 29 2.22 -11.37 -2.89
C PHE A 29 3.55 -10.68 -2.62
N TYR A 30 3.48 -9.41 -2.23
CA TYR A 30 4.63 -8.64 -1.78
C TYR A 30 4.41 -8.18 -0.34
N GLU A 31 5.22 -8.69 0.58
CA GLU A 31 5.19 -8.27 1.97
C GLU A 31 5.88 -6.90 2.10
N LEU A 32 5.14 -5.89 2.59
CA LEU A 32 5.59 -4.51 2.65
C LEU A 32 5.37 -3.94 4.04
N LEU A 33 6.46 -3.75 4.78
CA LEU A 33 6.44 -3.06 6.06
C LEU A 33 6.34 -1.53 5.83
N VAL A 34 5.16 -0.96 6.10
CA VAL A 34 4.86 0.48 5.86
C VAL A 34 5.95 1.40 6.42
N ARG A 35 6.31 1.19 7.69
CA ARG A 35 7.32 1.97 8.43
C ARG A 35 8.73 1.93 7.83
N GLY A 36 9.03 0.94 7.00
CA GLY A 36 10.34 0.77 6.37
C GLY A 36 10.38 1.10 4.89
N PHE A 37 9.26 1.52 4.27
CA PHE A 37 9.15 1.58 2.82
C PHE A 37 9.35 2.98 2.23
N ALA A 38 8.54 3.95 2.61
CA ALA A 38 8.62 5.31 2.08
C ALA A 38 8.04 6.33 3.07
N ASP A 39 8.86 7.31 3.44
CA ASP A 39 8.51 8.44 4.31
C ASP A 39 8.03 9.62 3.44
N SER A 40 6.80 10.09 3.68
CA SER A 40 6.20 11.19 2.92
C SER A 40 6.29 12.55 3.59
N ASN A 41 6.60 12.60 4.89
CA ASN A 41 6.54 13.80 5.72
C ASN A 41 7.93 14.21 6.31
N ALA A 42 8.96 13.43 6.02
CA ALA A 42 10.35 13.58 6.46
C ALA A 42 10.56 13.45 7.99
N ASP A 43 9.74 12.66 8.67
CA ASP A 43 9.89 12.35 10.11
C ASP A 43 10.86 11.19 10.41
N GLY A 44 11.32 10.47 9.37
CA GLY A 44 12.25 9.35 9.45
C GLY A 44 11.58 7.97 9.51
N THR A 45 10.25 7.90 9.45
CA THR A 45 9.46 6.66 9.42
C THR A 45 8.61 6.61 8.16
N GLY A 46 8.50 5.42 7.55
CA GLY A 46 7.57 5.24 6.43
C GLY A 46 6.11 5.30 6.85
N ASP A 47 5.25 5.79 5.97
CA ASP A 47 3.83 5.99 6.26
C ASP A 47 2.94 5.54 5.08
N LEU A 48 1.64 5.43 5.31
CA LEU A 48 0.70 4.98 4.28
C LEU A 48 0.66 5.91 3.06
N ARG A 49 0.86 7.22 3.22
CA ARG A 49 0.89 8.17 2.08
C ARG A 49 2.15 7.97 1.25
N GLY A 50 3.28 7.70 1.89
CA GLY A 50 4.54 7.36 1.23
C GLY A 50 4.41 6.06 0.43
N MET A 51 3.79 5.04 1.02
CA MET A 51 3.46 3.79 0.31
C MET A 51 2.54 4.03 -0.89
N ILE A 52 1.47 4.82 -0.72
CA ILE A 52 0.56 5.19 -1.83
C ILE A 52 1.33 5.88 -2.95
N GLY A 53 2.28 6.76 -2.63
CA GLY A 53 3.14 7.44 -3.60
C GLY A 53 4.09 6.52 -4.38
N LYS A 54 4.14 5.22 -4.05
CA LYS A 54 4.96 4.20 -4.73
C LYS A 54 4.13 3.10 -5.37
N LEU A 55 2.80 3.23 -5.44
CA LEU A 55 1.95 2.23 -6.10
C LEU A 55 2.31 2.05 -7.58
N ASP A 56 2.71 3.10 -8.30
CA ASP A 56 3.18 2.98 -9.68
C ASP A 56 4.43 2.09 -9.81
N TYR A 57 5.34 2.15 -8.83
CA TYR A 57 6.50 1.26 -8.78
C TYR A 57 6.08 -0.19 -8.53
N LEU A 58 5.14 -0.43 -7.61
CA LEU A 58 4.65 -1.78 -7.30
C LEU A 58 3.87 -2.38 -8.48
N ALA A 59 3.08 -1.55 -9.17
CA ALA A 59 2.40 -1.95 -10.40
C ALA A 59 3.41 -2.27 -11.53
N TRP A 60 4.43 -1.41 -11.73
CA TRP A 60 5.51 -1.68 -12.67
C TRP A 60 6.28 -2.98 -12.34
N LEU A 61 6.50 -3.26 -11.05
CA LEU A 61 7.14 -4.48 -10.58
C LEU A 61 6.30 -5.74 -10.89
N GLY A 62 4.98 -5.59 -11.06
CA GLY A 62 4.06 -6.66 -11.43
C GLY A 62 3.56 -7.48 -10.24
N VAL A 63 3.43 -6.87 -9.06
CA VAL A 63 2.85 -7.55 -7.89
C VAL A 63 1.32 -7.48 -7.94
N ASP A 64 0.64 -8.56 -7.55
CA ASP A 64 -0.82 -8.65 -7.60
C ASP A 64 -1.48 -8.21 -6.28
N CYS A 65 -0.78 -8.42 -5.16
CA CYS A 65 -1.32 -8.11 -3.84
C CYS A 65 -0.21 -7.71 -2.85
N LEU A 66 -0.55 -6.75 -1.97
CA LEU A 66 0.31 -6.35 -0.86
C LEU A 66 -0.12 -7.07 0.40
N TRP A 67 0.84 -7.69 1.09
CA TRP A 67 0.67 -8.16 2.45
C TRP A 67 1.33 -7.14 3.39
N LEU A 68 0.52 -6.46 4.18
CA LEU A 68 1.02 -5.47 5.15
C LEU A 68 1.15 -6.14 6.52
N PRO A 69 2.34 -6.13 7.15
CA PRO A 69 2.49 -6.33 8.59
C PRO A 69 1.64 -5.31 9.37
N PRO A 70 1.42 -5.51 10.69
CA PRO A 70 0.52 -4.69 11.47
C PRO A 70 0.79 -3.18 11.37
N PHE A 71 -0.27 -2.41 11.10
CA PHE A 71 -0.27 -0.94 11.03
C PHE A 71 -1.33 -0.33 11.97
N PHE A 72 -1.91 -1.14 12.86
CA PHE A 72 -2.91 -0.71 13.84
C PHE A 72 -2.25 0.00 15.04
N VAL A 73 -3.03 0.77 15.79
CA VAL A 73 -2.57 1.37 17.05
C VAL A 73 -2.04 0.27 17.97
N SER A 74 -0.82 0.46 18.47
CA SER A 74 -0.07 -0.50 19.26
C SER A 74 0.89 0.24 20.21
N PRO A 75 1.20 -0.29 21.41
CA PRO A 75 2.28 0.21 22.24
C PRO A 75 3.67 -0.20 21.72
N LEU A 76 3.75 -0.94 20.60
CA LEU A 76 4.95 -1.30 19.86
C LEU A 76 5.98 -2.09 20.67
N ARG A 77 5.53 -2.95 21.59
CA ARG A 77 6.42 -3.84 22.35
C ARG A 77 6.82 -5.08 21.56
N ASP A 78 6.03 -5.42 20.55
CA ASP A 78 6.29 -6.52 19.63
C ASP A 78 6.07 -6.06 18.17
N GLY A 79 6.66 -4.92 17.81
CA GLY A 79 6.68 -4.45 16.41
C GLY A 79 5.32 -4.14 15.79
N GLY A 80 4.27 -3.96 16.59
CA GLY A 80 2.89 -3.74 16.12
C GLY A 80 1.99 -4.97 16.21
N TYR A 81 2.53 -6.15 16.51
CA TYR A 81 1.74 -7.36 16.72
C TYR A 81 0.97 -7.34 18.05
N ASP A 82 1.40 -6.51 19.02
CA ASP A 82 0.66 -6.18 20.24
C ASP A 82 -0.37 -5.06 19.99
N VAL A 83 -1.46 -5.39 19.28
CA VAL A 83 -2.49 -4.42 18.89
C VAL A 83 -3.30 -3.92 20.10
N ALA A 84 -3.47 -2.59 20.19
CA ALA A 84 -4.27 -1.92 21.21
C ALA A 84 -5.67 -1.49 20.71
N ASP A 85 -5.81 -1.15 19.43
CA ASP A 85 -7.10 -0.86 18.80
C ASP A 85 -7.13 -1.37 17.35
N TYR A 86 -7.96 -2.38 17.09
CA TYR A 86 -8.12 -2.99 15.76
C TYR A 86 -8.88 -2.10 14.76
N ASN A 87 -9.48 -1.00 15.19
CA ASN A 87 -10.25 -0.09 14.33
C ASN A 87 -9.51 1.23 14.04
N ALA A 88 -8.30 1.40 14.58
CA ALA A 88 -7.50 2.60 14.39
C ALA A 88 -6.13 2.26 13.80
N VAL A 89 -5.69 3.09 12.86
CA VAL A 89 -4.33 3.05 12.29
C VAL A 89 -3.39 3.76 13.26
N LEU A 90 -2.18 3.22 13.44
CA LEU A 90 -1.14 3.84 14.24
C LEU A 90 -0.80 5.23 13.64
N PRO A 91 -0.89 6.32 14.42
CA PRO A 91 -0.33 7.59 13.99
C PRO A 91 1.18 7.48 13.94
N GLU A 92 1.77 7.71 12.77
CA GLU A 92 3.22 7.86 12.62
C GLU A 92 3.74 9.20 13.17
#